data_AF-A0A7J6H4A2-F1
#
_entry.id   AF-A0A7J6H4A2-F1
#
_cell.length_a   1.000
_cell.length_b   1.000
_cell.length_c   1.000
_cell.angle_alpha   90.00
_cell.angle_beta   90.00
_cell.angle_gamma   90.00
#
_symmetry.space_group_name_H-M   'P 1'
#
loop_
_entity.id
_entity.type
_entity.pdbx_description
1 polymer ?
#
loop_
_entity_poly.entity_id
_entity_poly.type
_entity_poly.pdbx_seq_one_letter_code
_entity_poly.pdbx_strand_id
1 'polypeptide(L)'
;MVLRPAPLRAFQGATFVKGPGCDSVRRVYIKTLQDRVIKQEQQDAMIRRWPPSQIFLSDTDHSPAFSNPRGLVRLLLQAANGVN
;
A
#
# COMPACT_ATOMS: atom_id res chain seq x y z
N MET A 1 7.71 22.34 3.81
CA MET A 1 7.52 20.88 3.90
C MET A 1 6.04 20.62 4.15
N VAL A 2 5.37 19.81 3.31
CA VAL A 2 3.90 19.61 3.36
C VAL A 2 3.47 18.58 4.41
N LEU A 3 4.38 17.70 4.84
CA LEU A 3 4.14 16.67 5.85
C LEU A 3 5.10 16.83 7.05
N ARG A 4 4.67 16.36 8.22
CA ARG A 4 5.58 16.13 9.36
C ARG A 4 6.45 14.89 9.06
N PRO A 5 7.67 14.80 9.60
CA PRO A 5 8.51 13.62 9.41
C PRO A 5 7.82 12.33 9.88
N ALA A 6 8.04 11.23 9.16
CA ALA A 6 7.49 9.93 9.53
C ALA A 6 8.12 9.42 10.85
N PRO A 7 7.34 8.79 11.75
CA PRO A 7 7.84 8.30 13.04
C PRO A 7 8.58 6.97 12.90
N LEU A 8 9.71 6.95 12.19
CA LEU A 8 10.44 5.72 11.83
C LEU A 8 10.77 4.81 13.03
N ARG A 9 11.07 5.40 14.20
CA ARG A 9 11.34 4.66 15.43
C ARG A 9 10.13 3.85 15.93
N ALA A 10 8.91 4.37 15.75
CA ALA A 10 7.70 3.66 16.17
C ALA A 10 7.48 2.39 15.34
N PHE A 11 7.87 2.40 14.06
CA PHE A 11 7.75 1.24 13.19
C PHE A 11 8.72 0.10 13.54
N GLN A 12 9.87 0.41 14.14
CA GLN A 12 10.87 -0.60 14.50
C GLN A 12 10.41 -1.53 15.63
N GLY A 13 9.58 -1.03 16.55
CA GLY A 13 9.08 -1.80 17.70
C GLY A 13 7.63 -2.27 17.55
N ALA A 14 6.98 -1.99 16.42
CA ALA A 14 5.58 -2.33 16.22
C ALA A 14 5.39 -3.84 16.13
N THR A 15 4.53 -4.39 16.98
CA THR A 15 4.08 -5.78 16.92
C THR A 15 2.61 -5.84 16.56
N PHE A 16 2.24 -6.81 15.73
CA PHE A 16 0.87 -7.01 15.29
C PHE A 16 0.44 -8.43 15.66
N VAL A 17 -0.63 -8.55 16.43
CA VAL A 17 -1.27 -9.84 16.70
C VAL A 17 -2.27 -10.10 15.59
N LYS A 18 -2.30 -11.32 15.03
CA LYS A 18 -3.32 -11.70 14.06
C LYS A 18 -4.69 -11.70 14.76
N GLY A 19 -5.47 -10.66 14.53
CA GLY A 19 -6.82 -10.54 15.08
C GLY A 19 -7.82 -11.47 14.37
N PRO A 20 -8.91 -11.87 15.05
CA PRO A 20 -10.03 -12.51 14.38
C PRO A 20 -10.59 -11.58 13.30
N GLY A 21 -10.84 -12.11 12.10
CA GLY A 21 -11.41 -11.35 10.98
C GLY A 21 -10.42 -10.60 10.08
N CYS A 22 -9.10 -10.65 10.34
CA CYS A 22 -8.13 -10.00 9.43
C CYS A 22 -8.23 -10.52 7.97
N ASP A 23 -8.67 -11.77 7.80
CA ASP A 23 -8.86 -12.40 6.49
C ASP A 23 -10.29 -12.32 5.94
N SER A 24 -11.26 -11.80 6.71
CA SER A 24 -12.66 -11.70 6.26
C SER A 24 -12.94 -10.46 5.41
N VAL A 25 -12.00 -9.52 5.35
CA VAL A 25 -12.14 -8.28 4.58
C VAL A 25 -11.35 -8.39 3.28
N ARG A 26 -11.97 -8.02 2.17
CA ARG A 26 -11.30 -7.91 0.86
C ARG A 26 -10.15 -6.91 0.95
N ARG A 27 -8.95 -7.36 0.56
CA ARG A 27 -7.74 -6.53 0.51
C ARG A 27 -7.35 -6.25 -0.93
N VAL A 28 -6.91 -5.03 -1.19
CA VAL A 28 -6.24 -4.66 -2.45
C VAL A 28 -4.88 -4.07 -2.11
N TYR A 29 -3.92 -4.22 -3.01
CA TYR A 29 -2.58 -3.67 -2.85
C TYR A 29 -2.26 -2.73 -4.02
N ILE A 30 -1.88 -1.48 -3.73
CA ILE A 30 -1.40 -0.54 -4.76
C ILE A 30 0.13 -0.49 -4.64
N LYS A 31 0.82 -1.11 -5.59
CA LYS A 31 2.28 -1.18 -5.66
C LYS A 31 2.85 0.08 -6.33
N THR A 32 3.73 0.78 -5.62
CA THR A 32 4.39 2.01 -6.07
C THR A 32 5.73 1.69 -6.73
N LEU A 33 5.89 1.98 -8.02
CA LEU A 33 7.04 1.51 -8.80
C LEU A 33 8.32 2.34 -8.60
N GLN A 34 8.20 3.60 -8.17
CA GLN A 34 9.33 4.51 -7.92
C GLN A 34 9.61 4.70 -6.42
N ASP A 35 9.15 3.77 -5.59
CA ASP A 35 9.30 3.83 -4.14
C ASP A 35 10.76 3.62 -3.70
N ARG A 36 11.29 4.60 -2.97
CA ARG A 36 12.66 4.58 -2.41
C ARG A 36 12.69 4.31 -0.91
N VAL A 37 11.52 4.23 -0.26
CA VAL A 37 11.37 3.93 1.16
C VAL A 37 11.13 2.43 1.35
N ILE A 38 10.17 1.88 0.62
CA ILE A 38 9.87 0.44 0.59
C ILE A 38 10.23 -0.09 -0.81
N LYS A 39 11.36 -0.78 -0.90
CA LYS A 39 11.90 -1.28 -2.17
C LYS A 39 10.95 -2.30 -2.82
N GLN A 40 11.10 -2.48 -4.14
CA GLN A 40 10.26 -3.37 -4.93
C GLN A 40 10.24 -4.80 -4.36
N GLU A 41 11.39 -5.33 -3.95
CA GLU A 41 11.52 -6.69 -3.40
C GLU A 41 10.80 -6.83 -2.05
N GLN A 42 10.76 -5.76 -1.26
CA GLN A 42 10.05 -5.72 0.01
C GLN A 42 8.53 -5.68 -0.21
N GLN A 43 8.05 -4.85 -1.15
CA GLN A 43 6.63 -4.86 -1.53
C GLN A 43 6.20 -6.23 -2.05
N ASP A 44 7.03 -6.87 -2.88
CA ASP A 44 6.76 -8.22 -3.37
C ASP A 44 6.76 -9.27 -2.25
N ALA A 45 7.64 -9.13 -1.26
CA ALA A 45 7.63 -9.98 -0.08
C ALA A 45 6.36 -9.79 0.77
N MET A 46 5.88 -8.55 0.90
CA MET A 46 4.62 -8.25 1.60
C MET A 46 3.42 -8.89 0.88
N ILE A 47 3.34 -8.75 -0.46
CA ILE A 47 2.31 -9.36 -1.29
C ILE A 47 2.34 -10.89 -1.17
N ARG A 48 3.52 -11.52 -1.24
CA ARG A 48 3.65 -12.97 -1.06
C ARG A 48 3.27 -13.43 0.34
N ARG A 49 3.64 -12.67 1.36
CA ARG A 49 3.39 -13.02 2.77
C ARG A 49 1.91 -12.98 3.11
N TRP A 50 1.16 -12.03 2.54
CA TRP A 50 -0.27 -11.89 2.77
C TRP A 50 -1.00 -11.48 1.48
N PRO A 51 -1.33 -12.48 0.63
CA PRO A 51 -1.89 -12.22 -0.70
C PRO A 51 -3.16 -11.36 -0.64
N PRO A 52 -3.22 -10.24 -1.40
CA PRO A 52 -4.44 -9.46 -1.58
C PRO A 52 -5.33 -10.08 -2.66
N SER A 53 -6.58 -9.66 -2.73
CA SER A 53 -7.51 -10.07 -3.80
C SER A 53 -7.15 -9.45 -5.15
N GLN A 54 -6.54 -8.25 -5.15
CA GLN A 54 -6.12 -7.55 -6.36
C GLN A 54 -4.85 -6.73 -6.10
N ILE A 55 -4.06 -6.55 -7.15
CA ILE A 55 -2.85 -5.73 -7.15
C ILE A 55 -2.97 -4.70 -8.27
N PHE A 56 -2.78 -3.43 -7.92
CA PHE A 56 -2.70 -2.32 -8.87
C PHE A 56 -1.26 -1.82 -8.91
N LEU A 57 -0.82 -1.33 -10.07
CA LEU A 57 0.48 -0.70 -10.23
C LEU A 57 0.32 0.81 -10.36
N SER A 58 1.18 1.56 -9.66
CA SER A 58 1.23 3.02 -9.70
C SER A 58 2.66 3.44 -9.98
N ASP A 59 2.88 4.14 -11.09
CA ASP A 59 4.19 4.74 -11.41
C ASP A 59 4.40 6.03 -10.60
N THR A 60 4.56 5.85 -9.30
CA THR A 60 4.70 6.93 -8.30
C THR A 60 5.77 6.57 -7.29
N ASP A 61 6.23 7.59 -6.56
CA ASP A 61 7.02 7.41 -5.35
C ASP A 61 6.20 6.77 -4.20
N HIS A 62 6.78 6.76 -2.99
CA HIS A 62 6.13 6.27 -1.77
C HIS A 62 4.84 7.03 -1.39
N SER A 63 4.61 8.19 -2.00
CA SER A 63 3.58 9.15 -1.62
C SER A 63 2.66 9.48 -2.81
N PRO A 64 1.90 8.50 -3.34
CA PRO A 64 1.03 8.71 -4.50
C PRO A 64 -0.03 9.80 -4.31
N ALA A 65 -0.45 10.06 -3.06
CA ALA A 65 -1.36 11.17 -2.74
C ALA A 65 -0.76 12.55 -3.05
N PHE A 66 0.57 12.66 -3.15
CA PHE A 66 1.28 13.89 -3.49
C PHE A 66 1.81 13.85 -4.92
N SER A 67 2.48 12.76 -5.31
CA SER A 67 3.11 12.65 -6.63
C SER A 67 2.09 12.46 -7.77
N ASN A 68 0.94 11.81 -7.52
CA ASN A 68 -0.13 11.66 -8.51
C ASN A 68 -1.52 11.45 -7.87
N PRO A 69 -2.08 12.49 -7.21
CA PRO A 69 -3.36 12.36 -6.49
C PRO A 69 -4.52 11.91 -7.38
N ARG A 70 -4.57 12.38 -8.64
CA ARG A 70 -5.61 11.97 -9.60
C ARG A 70 -5.46 10.50 -9.99
N GLY A 71 -4.24 10.03 -10.19
CA GLY A 71 -3.96 8.61 -10.45
C GLY A 71 -4.39 7.73 -9.29
N LEU A 72 -4.07 8.12 -8.06
CA LEU A 72 -4.49 7.41 -6.86
C LEU A 72 -6.02 7.32 -6.75
N VAL A 73 -6.74 8.42 -6.95
CA VAL A 73 -8.22 8.42 -6.93
C VAL A 73 -8.80 7.46 -7.96
N ARG A 74 -8.26 7.41 -9.18
CA ARG A 74 -8.71 6.44 -10.20
C ARG A 74 -8.52 5.00 -9.75
N LEU A 75 -7.36 4.65 -9.18
CA LEU A 75 -7.09 3.30 -8.69
C LEU A 75 -8.03 2.93 -7.53
N LEU A 76 -8.34 3.87 -6.63
CA LEU A 76 -9.28 3.66 -5.54
C LEU A 76 -10.72 3.43 -6.05
N LEU A 77 -11.16 4.19 -7.05
CA LEU A 77 -12.47 3.99 -7.69
C LEU A 77 -12.56 2.62 -8.38
N GLN A 78 -11.49 2.19 -9.08
CA GLN A 78 -11.42 0.86 -9.66
C GLN A 78 -11.47 -0.25 -8.60
N ALA A 79 -10.76 -0.07 -7.50
CA ALA A 79 -10.77 -1.02 -6.39
C ALA A 79 -12.16 -1.13 -5.73
N ALA A 80 -12.88 -0.01 -5.60
CA ALA A 80 -14.20 0.08 -4.98
C ALA A 80 -15.30 -0.58 -5.84
N ASN A 81 -15.24 -0.38 -7.17
CA ASN A 81 -16.23 -0.94 -8.08
C ASN A 81 -16.03 -2.43 -8.37
N GLY A 82 -14.93 -3.01 -7.93
CA GLY A 82 -14.54 -4.37 -8.29
C GLY A 82 -14.07 -4.46 -9.75
N VAL A 83 -13.22 -5.45 -10.03
CA VAL A 83 -12.99 -5.87 -11.40
C VAL A 83 -14.04 -6.96 -11.64
N ASN A 84 -14.99 -6.69 -12.54
CA ASN A 84 -15.89 -7.74 -13.07
C ASN A 84 -15.06 -8.82 -13.75
#